data_AF-A0A1C3ERX7-F1
#
_entry.id   AF-A0A1C3ERX7-F1
#
_cell.length_a   1.000
_cell.length_b   1.000
_cell.length_c   1.000
_cell.angle_alpha   90.00
_cell.angle_beta   90.00
_cell.angle_gamma   90.00
#
_symmetry.space_group_name_H-M   'P 1'
#
loop_
_entity.id
_entity.type
_entity.pdbx_description
1 polymer ?
#
loop_
_entity_poly.entity_id
_entity_poly.type
_entity_poly.pdbx_seq_one_letter_code
_entity_poly.pdbx_strand_id
1 'polypeptide(L)'
;METHNGVIEWSSGTSEYVNVSLTAEYLTFVDRGFANQRHVVIYSRIDGASDARCEYYVNEPNPKARLTLCDDGEIKLIQGGNTLNVGRLKIFERS
;
A
#
# COMPACT_ATOMS: atom_id res chain seq x y z
N MET A 1 -4.57 -5.10 21.19
CA MET A 1 -3.41 -5.56 20.39
C MET A 1 -3.61 -4.96 19.02
N GLU A 2 -2.82 -3.95 18.65
CA GLU A 2 -2.99 -3.29 17.36
C GLU A 2 -2.72 -4.33 16.26
N THR A 3 -3.69 -4.49 15.35
CA THR A 3 -3.68 -5.54 14.31
C THR A 3 -3.01 -5.04 13.02
N HIS A 4 -2.23 -3.96 13.10
CA HIS A 4 -1.57 -3.27 11.99
C HIS A 4 -0.19 -2.76 12.46
N ASN A 5 0.80 -2.76 11.56
CA ASN A 5 2.15 -2.27 11.85
C ASN A 5 2.53 -1.02 11.03
N GLY A 6 1.58 -0.43 10.32
CA GLY A 6 1.77 0.85 9.65
C GLY A 6 0.46 1.54 9.29
N VAL A 7 0.61 2.77 8.82
CA VAL A 7 -0.47 3.61 8.31
C VAL A 7 -0.02 4.30 7.02
N ILE A 8 -0.92 4.38 6.06
CA ILE A 8 -0.77 5.25 4.90
C ILE A 8 -1.61 6.49 5.14
N GLU A 9 -0.95 7.65 5.15
CA GLU A 9 -1.60 8.95 5.16
C GLU A 9 -1.71 9.46 3.73
N TRP A 10 -2.92 9.48 3.19
CA TRP A 10 -3.18 9.94 1.83
C TRP A 10 -3.32 11.46 1.79
N SER A 11 -2.92 12.05 0.66
CA SER A 11 -3.11 13.48 0.36
C SER A 11 -4.56 13.92 0.38
N SER A 12 -5.50 12.98 0.20
CA SER A 12 -6.94 13.21 0.36
C SER A 12 -7.38 13.46 1.81
N GLY A 13 -6.48 13.34 2.79
CA GLY A 13 -6.77 13.44 4.22
C GLY A 13 -7.28 12.13 4.85
N THR A 14 -7.36 11.05 4.07
CA THR A 14 -7.75 9.72 4.56
C THR A 14 -6.53 8.98 5.09
N SER A 15 -6.71 8.20 6.16
CA SER A 15 -5.68 7.29 6.67
C SER A 15 -6.13 5.84 6.50
N GLU A 16 -5.23 4.97 6.10
CA GLU A 16 -5.47 3.53 5.97
C GLU A 16 -4.44 2.75 6.76
N TYR A 17 -4.89 1.94 7.70
CA TYR A 17 -4.01 1.05 8.44
C TYR A 17 -3.65 -0.16 7.60
N VAL A 18 -2.38 -0.54 7.67
CA VAL A 18 -1.80 -1.63 6.88
C VAL A 18 -0.95 -2.55 7.74
N ASN A 19 -0.87 -3.81 7.33
CA ASN A 19 0.20 -4.72 7.72
C ASN A 19 1.18 -4.86 6.57
N VAL A 20 2.42 -4.48 6.80
CA VAL A 20 3.55 -4.69 5.91
C VAL A 20 4.26 -5.95 6.35
N SER A 21 4.43 -6.92 5.44
CA SER A 21 5.20 -8.13 5.75
C SER A 21 6.66 -7.80 6.08
N LEU A 22 7.36 -8.71 6.77
CA LEU A 22 8.74 -8.47 7.21
C LEU A 22 9.70 -8.15 6.05
N THR A 23 9.43 -8.72 4.88
CA THR A 23 10.21 -8.57 3.64
C THR A 23 9.64 -7.50 2.71
N ALA A 24 8.58 -6.80 3.14
CA ALA A 24 7.78 -5.88 2.33
C ALA A 24 7.23 -6.50 1.02
N GLU A 25 7.07 -7.82 0.97
CA GLU A 25 6.46 -8.54 -0.15
C GLU A 25 4.95 -8.34 -0.23
N TYR A 26 4.30 -8.08 0.91
CA TYR A 26 2.86 -7.93 1.00
C TYR A 26 2.48 -6.69 1.82
N LEU A 27 1.50 -5.95 1.32
CA LEU A 27 0.79 -4.90 2.04
C LEU A 27 -0.67 -5.31 2.19
N THR A 28 -1.11 -5.57 3.42
CA THR A 28 -2.47 -6.00 3.75
C THR A 28 -3.23 -4.86 4.39
N PHE A 29 -4.29 -4.39 3.75
CA PHE A 29 -5.14 -3.31 4.23
C PHE A 29 -6.21 -3.89 5.17
N VAL A 30 -6.27 -3.37 6.39
CA VAL A 30 -6.97 -4.03 7.51
C VAL A 30 -8.39 -3.50 7.72
N ASP A 31 -8.74 -2.36 7.13
CA ASP A 31 -10.06 -1.72 7.28
C ASP A 31 -10.62 -1.25 5.92
N ARG A 32 -11.87 -0.77 5.92
CA ARG A 32 -12.60 -0.23 4.75
C ARG A 32 -11.85 0.95 4.14
N GLY A 33 -10.91 0.65 3.27
CA GLY A 33 -10.15 1.64 2.53
C GLY A 33 -10.98 2.45 1.53
N PHE A 34 -10.31 3.33 0.79
CA PHE A 34 -10.82 4.24 -0.25
C PHE A 34 -11.71 3.54 -1.30
N ALA A 35 -11.56 2.22 -1.44
CA ALA A 35 -12.34 1.39 -2.35
C ALA A 35 -13.66 0.83 -1.76
N ASN A 36 -14.01 1.14 -0.50
CA ASN A 36 -15.23 0.64 0.15
C ASN A 36 -15.36 -0.90 0.10
N GLN A 37 -14.23 -1.60 0.08
CA GLN A 37 -14.20 -3.05 -0.08
C GLN A 37 -14.53 -3.70 1.26
N ARG A 38 -15.55 -4.58 1.27
CA ARG A 38 -15.95 -5.37 2.45
C ARG A 38 -14.97 -6.50 2.80
N HIS A 39 -13.82 -6.55 2.14
CA HIS A 39 -12.88 -7.66 2.17
C HIS A 39 -11.47 -7.13 2.38
N VAL A 40 -10.64 -7.95 3.03
CA VAL A 40 -9.20 -7.73 3.16
C VAL A 40 -8.60 -7.56 1.76
N VAL A 41 -7.81 -6.51 1.58
CA VAL A 41 -7.12 -6.24 0.32
C VAL A 41 -5.65 -6.49 0.52
N ILE A 42 -5.09 -7.37 -0.31
CA ILE A 42 -3.67 -7.70 -0.33
C ILE A 42 -3.08 -7.10 -1.59
N TYR A 43 -1.99 -6.36 -1.41
CA TYR A 43 -1.13 -5.90 -2.48
C TYR A 43 0.17 -6.68 -2.42
N SER A 44 0.48 -7.38 -3.51
CA SER A 44 1.66 -8.25 -3.61
C SER A 44 2.71 -7.59 -4.48
N ARG A 45 3.96 -7.58 -4.02
CA ARG A 45 5.08 -7.00 -4.75
C ARG A 45 5.26 -7.72 -6.09
N ILE A 46 5.55 -6.96 -7.14
CA ILE A 46 5.79 -7.46 -8.48
C ILE A 46 7.30 -7.66 -8.64
N ASP A 47 7.75 -8.90 -8.54
CA ASP A 47 9.16 -9.25 -8.68
C ASP A 47 9.71 -8.83 -10.05
N GLY A 48 10.88 -8.18 -10.04
CA GLY A 48 11.57 -7.72 -11.26
C GLY A 48 10.98 -6.48 -11.91
N ALA A 49 9.93 -5.86 -11.34
CA ALA A 49 9.39 -4.60 -11.83
C ALA A 49 9.93 -3.37 -11.10
N SER A 50 10.70 -3.55 -10.02
CA SER A 50 11.25 -2.45 -9.22
C SER A 50 12.28 -1.61 -9.96
N ASP A 51 12.39 -0.35 -9.54
CA ASP A 51 13.46 0.55 -9.97
C ASP A 51 14.45 0.83 -8.81
N ALA A 52 15.40 1.74 -9.02
CA ALA A 52 16.43 2.03 -8.03
C ALA A 52 15.90 2.56 -6.68
N ARG A 53 14.64 3.03 -6.62
CA ARG A 53 14.07 3.66 -5.42
C ARG A 53 12.68 3.16 -5.05
N CYS A 54 11.95 2.54 -5.99
CA CYS A 54 10.54 2.24 -5.81
C CYS A 54 10.20 0.79 -6.16
N GLU A 55 9.36 0.23 -5.30
CA GLU A 55 8.75 -1.09 -5.43
C GLU A 55 7.33 -0.95 -5.98
N TYR A 56 6.91 -1.91 -6.79
CA TYR A 56 5.57 -1.94 -7.39
C TYR A 56 4.78 -3.11 -6.84
N TYR A 57 3.50 -2.86 -6.56
CA TYR A 57 2.60 -3.85 -6.02
C TYR A 57 1.34 -3.94 -6.86
N VAL A 58 0.79 -5.15 -6.98
CA VAL A 58 -0.48 -5.41 -7.63
C VAL A 58 -1.56 -5.72 -6.60
N ASN A 59 -2.73 -5.12 -6.77
CA ASN A 59 -3.91 -5.48 -5.99
C ASN A 59 -4.38 -6.88 -6.43
N GLU A 60 -4.32 -7.87 -5.55
CA GLU A 60 -4.67 -9.26 -5.88
C GLU A 60 -6.11 -9.42 -6.41
N PRO A 61 -7.15 -8.87 -5.78
CA PRO A 61 -8.52 -8.97 -6.31
C PRO A 61 -8.79 -8.08 -7.54
N ASN A 62 -7.98 -7.04 -7.79
CA ASN A 62 -8.15 -6.15 -8.94
C ASN A 62 -6.81 -5.71 -9.55
N PRO A 63 -6.19 -6.51 -10.44
CA PRO A 63 -4.85 -6.22 -10.98
C PRO A 63 -4.70 -4.90 -11.77
N LYS A 64 -5.82 -4.23 -12.11
CA LYS A 64 -5.81 -2.89 -12.71
C LYS A 64 -5.47 -1.79 -11.69
N ALA A 65 -5.58 -2.07 -10.39
CA ALA A 65 -5.13 -1.22 -9.30
C ALA A 65 -3.73 -1.65 -8.85
N ARG A 66 -2.84 -0.67 -8.64
CA ARG A 66 -1.45 -0.89 -8.26
C ARG A 66 -1.00 0.13 -7.23
N LEU A 67 0.00 -0.24 -6.44
CA LEU A 67 0.74 0.68 -5.61
C LEU A 67 2.16 0.83 -6.14
N THR A 68 2.71 2.03 -6.01
CA THR A 68 4.15 2.27 -6.06
C THR A 68 4.56 2.77 -4.69
N LEU A 69 5.54 2.14 -4.05
CA LEU A 69 6.09 2.53 -2.76
C LEU A 69 7.57 2.81 -2.93
N CYS A 70 8.00 4.03 -2.61
CA CYS A 70 9.40 4.42 -2.70
C CYS A 70 10.11 4.35 -1.34
N ASP A 71 11.43 4.31 -1.37
CA ASP A 71 12.34 4.23 -0.22
C ASP A 71 12.12 5.33 0.83
N ASP A 72 11.70 6.52 0.41
CA ASP A 72 11.35 7.63 1.28
C ASP A 72 9.97 7.48 1.95
N GLY A 73 9.23 6.42 1.62
CA GLY A 73 7.88 6.14 2.09
C GLY A 73 6.78 6.82 1.28
N GLU A 74 7.09 7.53 0.18
CA GLU A 74 6.07 7.99 -0.76
C GLU A 74 5.32 6.77 -1.33
N ILE A 75 3.99 6.83 -1.31
CA ILE A 75 3.14 5.79 -1.88
C ILE A 75 2.11 6.37 -2.83
N LYS A 76 1.94 5.73 -3.99
CA LYS A 76 0.99 6.15 -5.04
C LYS A 76 0.00 5.04 -5.32
N LEU A 77 -1.28 5.38 -5.33
CA LEU A 77 -2.35 4.50 -5.83
C LEU A 77 -2.59 4.79 -7.31
N ILE A 78 -2.46 3.76 -8.14
CA ILE A 78 -2.61 3.84 -9.59
C ILE A 78 -3.76 2.93 -10.01
N GLN A 79 -4.66 3.42 -10.86
CA GLN A 79 -5.75 2.63 -11.45
C GLN A 79 -5.75 2.84 -12.96
N GLY A 80 -5.56 1.74 -13.71
CA GLY A 80 -5.60 1.79 -15.18
C GLY A 80 -4.58 2.76 -15.79
N GLY A 81 -3.41 2.92 -15.16
CA GLY A 81 -2.34 3.82 -15.62
C GLY A 81 -2.44 5.26 -15.11
N ASN A 82 -3.54 5.63 -14.43
CA ASN A 82 -3.70 6.97 -13.86
C ASN A 82 -3.41 6.95 -12.36
N THR A 83 -2.68 7.96 -11.86
CA THR A 83 -2.50 8.15 -10.41
C THR A 83 -3.80 8.67 -9.82
N LEU A 84 -4.41 7.91 -8.91
CA LEU A 84 -5.64 8.28 -8.21
C LEU A 84 -5.35 9.02 -6.91
N ASN A 85 -4.30 8.64 -6.19
CA ASN A 85 -3.94 9.24 -4.92
C ASN A 85 -2.44 9.09 -4.67
N VAL A 86 -1.90 10.00 -3.87
CA VAL A 86 -0.53 9.97 -3.36
C VAL A 86 -0.57 10.13 -1.85
N GLY A 87 0.39 9.54 -1.16
CA GLY A 87 0.44 9.54 0.30
C GLY A 87 1.81 9.18 0.81
N ARG A 88 1.88 8.93 2.11
CA ARG A 88 3.10 8.46 2.78
C ARG A 88 2.81 7.28 3.68
N LEU A 89 3.57 6.21 3.51
CA LEU A 89 3.57 5.07 4.42
C LEU A 89 4.46 5.39 5.62
N LYS A 90 3.93 5.14 6.82
CA LYS A 90 4.66 5.15 8.08
C LYS A 90 4.55 3.78 8.72
N ILE A 91 5.70 3.15 8.99
CA ILE A 91 5.76 1.90 9.76
C ILE A 91 5.90 2.27 11.23
N PHE A 92 5.07 1.66 12.07
CA PHE A 92 5.22 1.77 13.52
C PHE A 92 6.43 0.92 13.91
N GLU A 93 7.46 1.54 14.48
CA GLU A 93 8.64 0.80 14.93
C GLU A 93 8.20 -0.34 15.85
N ARG A 94 8.71 -1.55 15.60
CA ARG A 94 8.69 -2.60 16.61
C ARG A 94 9.64 -2.15 17.72
N SER A 95 9.07 -1.62 18.80
CA SER A 95 9.80 -1.43 20.07
C SER A 95 10.19 -2.78 20.67
#